data_AF-A0A1B6ERY4-F1
#
_entry.id   AF-A0A1B6ERY4-F1
#
_cell.length_a   1.000
_cell.length_b   1.000
_cell.length_c   1.000
_cell.angle_alpha   90.00
_cell.angle_beta   90.00
_cell.angle_gamma   90.00
#
_symmetry.space_group_name_H-M   'P 1'
#
loop_
_entity.id
_entity.type
_entity.pdbx_description
1 polymer ?
#
loop_
_entity_poly.entity_id
_entity_poly.type
_entity_poly.pdbx_seq_one_letter_code
_entity_poly.pdbx_strand_id
1 'polypeptide(L)'
;QVDLSSHLDVFYAILRQVADTPQEIPFLSILQHLLRIDSREAVSDIIWDTAERLVHRATLLEGKEDATRLLRSPSLQSHKHPLCGSRKQSLNTSVPPPPPPPLAPPGPPP
;
A
#
# COMPACT_ATOMS: atom_id res chain seq x y z
N GLN A 1 28.77 7.81 24.10
CA GLN A 1 28.58 8.07 22.66
C GLN A 1 27.85 6.86 22.09
N VAL A 2 26.85 7.06 21.24
CA VAL A 2 26.11 5.95 20.61
C VAL A 2 26.83 5.56 19.33
N ASP A 3 27.21 4.30 19.17
CA ASP A 3 27.71 3.79 17.89
C ASP A 3 26.53 3.41 16.98
N LEU A 4 26.32 4.20 15.93
CA LEU A 4 25.24 3.98 14.97
C LEU A 4 25.49 2.79 14.03
N SER A 5 26.69 2.22 14.03
CA SER A 5 27.00 0.97 13.31
C SER A 5 26.67 -0.29 14.11
N SER A 6 26.46 -0.16 15.43
CA SER A 6 26.04 -1.24 16.31
C SER A 6 24.52 -1.26 16.46
N HIS A 7 23.89 -2.31 15.94
CA HIS A 7 22.45 -2.56 16.13
C HIS A 7 22.01 -2.55 17.61
N LEU A 8 22.92 -2.90 18.53
CA LEU A 8 22.65 -3.05 19.94
C LEU A 8 22.62 -1.67 20.61
N ASP A 9 23.60 -0.83 20.27
CA ASP A 9 23.68 0.55 20.76
C ASP A 9 22.51 1.38 20.26
N VAL A 10 22.16 1.24 18.97
CA VAL A 10 20.99 1.90 18.36
C VAL A 10 19.70 1.44 19.04
N PHE A 11 19.52 0.13 19.25
CA PHE A 11 18.36 -0.40 19.94
C PHE A 11 18.22 0.18 21.35
N TYR A 12 19.31 0.16 22.15
CA TYR A 12 19.26 0.70 23.51
C TYR A 12 19.08 2.23 23.54
N ALA A 13 19.60 2.96 22.54
CA ALA A 13 19.37 4.39 22.43
C ALA A 13 17.88 4.68 22.19
N ILE A 14 17.24 3.97 21.26
CA ILE A 14 15.79 4.11 20.99
C ILE A 14 14.98 3.68 22.22
N LEU A 15 15.31 2.55 22.84
CA LEU A 15 14.63 2.05 24.03
C LEU A 15 14.66 3.10 25.16
N ARG A 16 15.82 3.70 25.44
CA ARG A 16 15.94 4.79 26.42
C ARG A 16 15.16 6.04 26.03
N GLN A 17 15.04 6.33 24.73
CA GLN A 17 14.30 7.48 24.23
C GLN A 17 12.79 7.32 24.40
N VAL A 18 12.26 6.09 24.25
CA VAL A 18 10.82 5.82 24.32
C VAL A 18 10.33 5.36 25.69
N ALA A 19 11.23 4.92 26.58
CA ALA A 19 10.88 4.50 27.94
C ALA A 19 10.13 5.60 28.69
N ASP A 20 9.08 5.21 29.42
CA ASP A 20 8.22 6.11 30.20
C ASP A 20 7.47 7.16 29.36
N THR A 21 7.35 6.94 28.04
CA THR A 21 6.55 7.78 27.14
C THR A 21 5.35 7.01 26.59
N PRO A 22 4.28 7.68 26.12
CA PRO A 22 3.18 7.01 25.43
C PRO A 22 3.60 6.20 24.19
N GLN A 23 4.78 6.47 23.64
CA GLN A 23 5.35 5.78 22.48
C GLN A 23 5.93 4.40 22.82
N GLU A 24 6.07 4.05 24.10
CA GLU A 24 6.57 2.75 24.54
C GLU A 24 5.71 1.59 24.01
N ILE A 25 4.38 1.73 24.07
CA ILE A 25 3.44 0.69 23.61
C ILE A 25 3.50 0.52 22.07
N PRO A 26 3.43 1.58 21.24
CA PRO A 26 3.69 1.46 19.81
C PRO A 26 5.05 0.85 19.47
N PHE A 27 6.12 1.24 20.17
CA PHE A 27 7.46 0.68 19.94
C PHE A 27 7.51 -0.82 20.23
N LEU A 28 6.98 -1.26 21.38
CA LEU A 28 6.88 -2.68 21.72
C LEU A 28 6.07 -3.45 20.66
N SER A 29 4.95 -2.89 20.21
CA SER A 29 4.14 -3.49 19.16
C SER A 29 4.96 -3.69 17.88
N ILE A 30 5.73 -2.70 17.44
CA ILE A 30 6.62 -2.82 16.27
C ILE A 30 7.61 -3.97 16.46
N LEU A 31 8.31 -4.05 17.60
CA LEU A 31 9.24 -5.14 17.87
C LEU A 31 8.56 -6.51 17.84
N GLN A 32 7.37 -6.62 18.40
CA GLN A 32 6.58 -7.86 18.37
C GLN A 32 6.16 -8.26 16.95
N HIS A 33 5.95 -7.32 16.03
CA HIS A 33 5.70 -7.65 14.63
C HIS A 33 6.98 -8.12 13.93
N LEU A 34 8.10 -7.45 14.16
CA LEU A 34 9.40 -7.84 13.61
C LEU A 34 9.82 -9.25 14.07
N LEU A 35 9.59 -9.59 15.33
CA LEU A 35 9.86 -10.92 15.89
C LEU A 35 9.02 -12.05 15.28
N ARG A 36 7.89 -11.74 14.64
CA ARG A 36 7.03 -12.74 13.99
C ARG A 36 7.51 -13.13 12.58
N ILE A 37 8.49 -12.41 12.03
CA ILE A 37 9.01 -12.69 10.69
C ILE A 37 9.87 -13.94 10.74
N ASP A 38 9.49 -15.00 10.01
CA ASP A 38 10.27 -16.22 9.92
C ASP A 38 11.36 -16.10 8.85
N SER A 39 12.61 -16.01 9.30
CA SER A 39 13.82 -15.98 8.47
C SER A 39 13.98 -17.15 7.48
N ARG A 40 13.22 -18.25 7.65
CA ARG A 40 13.28 -19.43 6.77
C ARG A 40 12.46 -19.25 5.50
N GLU A 41 11.52 -18.31 5.49
CA GLU A 41 10.67 -18.06 4.34
C GLU A 41 11.29 -17.02 3.41
N ALA A 42 11.24 -17.27 2.10
CA ALA A 42 11.74 -16.31 1.09
C ALA A 42 11.02 -14.95 1.13
N VAL A 43 9.81 -14.90 1.71
CA VAL A 43 9.06 -13.65 1.90
C VAL A 43 9.67 -12.76 2.99
N SER A 44 10.50 -13.32 3.90
CA SER A 44 11.16 -12.58 4.98
C SER A 44 11.92 -11.37 4.46
N ASP A 45 12.75 -11.56 3.42
CA ASP A 45 13.55 -10.47 2.82
C ASP A 45 12.65 -9.35 2.29
N ILE A 46 11.55 -9.72 1.62
CA ILE A 46 10.56 -8.76 1.12
C ILE A 46 9.92 -7.97 2.27
N ILE A 47 9.61 -8.63 3.38
CA ILE A 47 9.01 -7.98 4.55
C ILE A 47 10.00 -7.00 5.18
N TRP A 48 11.27 -7.40 5.37
CA TRP A 48 12.31 -6.53 5.93
C TRP A 48 12.58 -5.31 5.04
N ASP A 49 12.75 -5.49 3.72
CA ASP A 49 12.91 -4.40 2.76
C ASP A 49 11.73 -3.44 2.78
N THR A 50 10.51 -3.99 2.88
CA THR A 50 9.28 -3.19 2.94
C THR A 50 9.20 -2.41 4.25
N ALA A 51 9.50 -3.05 5.38
CA ALA A 51 9.50 -2.43 6.69
C ALA A 51 10.51 -1.27 6.76
N GLU A 52 11.74 -1.49 6.28
CA GLU A 52 12.78 -0.45 6.21
C GLU A 52 12.29 0.79 5.44
N ARG A 53 11.76 0.58 4.23
CA ARG A 53 11.24 1.68 3.39
C ARG A 53 10.07 2.40 4.05
N LEU A 54 9.17 1.68 4.71
CA LEU A 54 8.04 2.26 5.41
C LEU A 54 8.49 3.10 6.62
N VAL A 55 9.44 2.60 7.42
CA VAL A 55 10.02 3.35 8.55
C VAL A 55 10.70 4.61 8.03
N HIS A 56 11.54 4.51 6.99
CA HIS A 56 12.18 5.68 6.39
C HIS A 56 11.15 6.73 5.96
N ARG A 57 10.13 6.33 5.20
CA ARG A 57 9.05 7.24 4.78
C ARG A 57 8.26 7.81 5.95
N ALA A 58 8.05 7.04 7.02
CA ALA A 58 7.35 7.53 8.21
C ALA A 58 8.11 8.64 8.93
N THR A 59 9.46 8.66 8.86
CA THR A 59 10.26 9.74 9.45
C THR A 59 10.19 11.06 8.69
N LEU A 60 9.68 11.05 7.45
CA LEU A 60 9.54 12.23 6.58
C LEU A 60 8.14 12.85 6.60
N LEU A 61 7.22 12.34 7.42
CA LEU A 61 5.84 12.82 7.47
C LEU A 61 5.76 14.18 8.18
N GLU A 62 5.08 15.15 7.56
CA GLU A 62 4.87 16.48 8.15
C GLU A 62 3.43 16.64 8.67
N GLY A 63 2.50 15.79 8.24
CA GLY A 63 1.09 15.85 8.62
C GLY A 63 0.37 14.50 8.65
N LYS A 64 -0.86 14.53 9.18
CA LYS A 64 -1.74 13.35 9.31
C LYS A 64 -2.20 12.82 7.94
N GLU A 65 -2.33 13.72 6.96
CA GLU A 65 -2.67 13.40 5.58
C GLU A 65 -1.58 12.55 4.93
N ASP A 66 -0.31 12.81 5.23
CA ASP A 66 0.83 12.04 4.74
C ASP A 66 0.81 10.63 5.29
N ALA A 67 0.57 10.48 6.58
CA ALA A 67 0.42 9.17 7.23
C ALA A 67 -0.72 8.37 6.57
N THR A 68 -1.85 9.03 6.31
CA THR A 68 -3.00 8.40 5.66
C THR A 68 -2.66 7.97 4.22
N ARG A 69 -1.86 8.75 3.48
CA ARG A 69 -1.37 8.38 2.15
C ARG A 69 -0.39 7.21 2.19
N LEU A 70 0.51 7.19 3.17
CA LEU A 70 1.49 6.12 3.39
C LEU A 70 0.81 4.78 3.66
N LEU A 71 -0.25 4.78 4.47
CA LEU A 71 -0.98 3.60 4.90
C LEU A 71 -2.07 3.13 3.95
N ARG A 72 -2.42 3.92 2.91
CA ARG A 72 -3.38 3.48 1.91
C ARG A 72 -2.78 2.33 1.11
N SER A 73 -3.35 1.14 1.29
CA SER A 73 -3.19 0.05 0.34
C SER A 73 -3.60 0.59 -1.04
N PRO A 74 -2.79 0.42 -2.11
CA PRO A 74 -3.27 0.60 -3.46
C PRO A 74 -4.32 -0.50 -3.70
N SER A 75 -5.56 -0.22 -3.30
CA SER A 75 -6.69 -1.11 -3.45
C SER A 75 -6.93 -1.26 -4.94
N LEU A 76 -6.31 -2.28 -5.56
CA LEU A 76 -6.52 -2.71 -6.95
C LEU A 76 -7.20 -1.63 -7.79
N GLN A 77 -6.53 -0.47 -7.97
CA GLN A 77 -7.01 0.49 -8.94
C GLN A 77 -6.69 -0.19 -10.25
N SER A 78 -7.71 -0.93 -10.70
CA SER A 78 -7.86 -1.50 -12.03
C SER A 78 -7.03 -0.66 -12.96
N HIS A 79 -5.88 -1.20 -13.36
CA HIS A 79 -5.19 -0.72 -14.52
C HIS A 79 -6.16 -0.94 -15.68
N LYS A 80 -7.10 -0.02 -15.85
CA LYS A 80 -7.63 0.31 -17.17
C LYS A 80 -6.41 0.84 -17.91
N HIS A 81 -5.60 -0.08 -18.43
CA HIS A 81 -4.72 0.22 -19.54
C HIS A 81 -5.58 0.93 -20.59
N PRO A 82 -5.31 2.20 -20.95
CA PRO A 82 -5.62 2.63 -22.29
C PRO A 82 -4.49 2.06 -23.15
N LEU A 83 -4.55 0.76 -23.43
CA LEU A 83 -3.66 0.18 -24.42
C LEU A 83 -4.15 0.68 -25.78
N CYS A 84 -3.29 1.50 -26.39
CA CYS A 84 -3.26 1.84 -27.81
C CYS A 84 -4.19 2.98 -28.25
N GLY A 85 -3.67 4.21 -28.16
CA GLY A 85 -4.11 5.33 -28.99
C GLY A 85 -2.92 5.95 -29.71
N SER A 86 -2.75 5.59 -30.99
CA SER A 86 -2.19 6.40 -32.10
C SER A 86 -1.08 5.74 -32.94
N ARG A 87 -1.45 5.14 -34.08
CA ARG A 87 -0.89 5.51 -35.40
C ARG A 87 -1.84 5.08 -36.53
N LYS A 88 -2.09 6.02 -37.43
CA LYS A 88 -3.12 6.07 -38.51
C LYS A 88 -2.82 5.10 -39.67
N GLN A 89 -3.83 4.44 -40.26
CA GLN A 89 -4.02 4.41 -41.73
C GLN A 89 -5.38 3.80 -42.17
N SER A 90 -6.10 4.60 -42.97
CA SER A 90 -7.07 4.28 -44.04
C SER A 90 -8.16 3.21 -43.92
N LEU A 91 -9.38 3.69 -44.27
CA LEU A 91 -10.43 3.03 -45.04
C LEU A 91 -11.00 1.72 -44.46
N ASN A 92 -12.18 1.81 -43.81
CA ASN A 92 -13.38 1.13 -44.28
C ASN A 92 -14.57 1.41 -43.34
N THR A 93 -15.68 1.81 -43.95
CA THR A 93 -17.03 1.94 -43.39
C THR A 93 -17.50 0.65 -42.72
N SER A 94 -17.87 0.70 -41.43
CA SER A 94 -19.00 -0.06 -40.89
C SER A 94 -19.34 0.44 -39.48
N VAL A 95 -20.56 0.94 -39.30
CA VAL A 95 -21.14 1.40 -38.04
C VAL A 95 -21.63 0.17 -37.26
N PRO A 96 -21.31 -0.02 -35.97
CA PRO A 96 -21.95 -1.05 -35.15
C PRO A 96 -23.39 -0.62 -34.78
N PRO A 97 -24.37 -1.54 -34.74
CA PRO A 97 -25.78 -1.20 -34.49
C PRO A 97 -26.03 -0.77 -33.02
N PRO A 98 -27.07 0.03 -32.75
CA PRO A 98 -27.44 0.42 -31.40
C PRO A 98 -28.00 -0.75 -30.59
N PRO A 99 -27.90 -0.72 -29.24
CA PRO A 99 -28.44 -1.76 -28.37
C PRO A 99 -29.98 -1.77 -28.37
N PRO A 100 -30.62 -2.94 -28.15
CA PRO A 100 -32.08 -3.05 -28.09
C PRO A 100 -32.66 -2.39 -26.82
N PRO A 101 -33.88 -1.83 -26.90
CA PRO A 101 -34.55 -1.25 -25.73
C PRO A 101 -35.00 -2.33 -24.73
N PRO A 102 -35.10 -2.01 -23.42
CA PRO A 102 -35.56 -2.96 -22.41
C PRO A 102 -37.02 -3.34 -22.61
N LEU A 103 -37.31 -4.64 -22.52
CA LEU A 103 -38.66 -5.23 -22.55
C LEU A 103 -39.48 -4.70 -21.37
N ALA A 104 -40.65 -4.12 -21.66
CA ALA A 104 -41.61 -3.69 -20.64
C ALA A 104 -42.20 -4.89 -19.88
N PRO A 105 -42.51 -4.75 -18.57
CA PRO A 105 -43.11 -5.83 -17.79
C PRO A 105 -44.55 -6.13 -18.26
N PRO A 106 -44.99 -7.40 -18.21
CA PRO A 106 -46.35 -7.78 -18.58
C PRO A 106 -47.37 -7.19 -17.59
N GLY A 107 -48.43 -6.57 -18.13
CA GLY A 107 -49.55 -6.04 -17.36
C GLY A 107 -50.42 -7.14 -16.74
N PRO A 108 -51.18 -6.83 -15.68
CA PRO A 108 -52.01 -7.81 -14.96
C PRO A 108 -53.27 -8.20 -15.76
N PRO A 109 -53.73 -9.47 -15.65
CA PRO A 109 -54.93 -9.97 -16.33
C PRO A 109 -56.25 -9.51 -15.67
N PRO A 110 -57.38 -9.55 -16.40
CA PRO A 110 -58.71 -9.11 -15.96
C PRO A 110 -59.38 -10.05 -14.94
#